data_AF-A0A534C1U9-F1
#
_entry.id   AF-A0A534C1U9-F1
#
_cell.length_a   1.000
_cell.length_b   1.000
_cell.length_c   1.000
_cell.angle_alpha   90.00
_cell.angle_beta   90.00
_cell.angle_gamma   90.00
#
_symmetry.space_group_name_H-M   'P 1'
#
loop_
_entity.id
_entity.type
_entity.pdbx_description
1 polymer ?
#
loop_
_entity_poly.entity_id
_entity_poly.type
_entity_poly.pdbx_seq_one_letter_code
_entity_poly.pdbx_strand_id
1 'polypeptide(L)'
;MAAALLCPALPAQGQELPDGEGKELVAAHCNSCHPFYARVGAGYTAKGWGTVMRMMTNHGVSIPPDQLATMTAYLTKNFPEKGKPAGVVIPGPAKVSIKAWQVPTPGSRPHDPLATADGSLWYTGQMNNVLGRLDPKTGHFKEYPLKTAHSGPHGLDED
;
A
#
# COMPACT_ATOMS: atom_id res chain seq x y z
N MET A 1 -51.06 14.41 23.17
CA MET A 1 -50.44 13.13 22.79
C MET A 1 -49.49 13.40 21.64
N ALA A 2 -48.18 13.47 21.91
CA ALA A 2 -47.16 13.61 20.88
C ALA A 2 -46.57 12.22 20.61
N ALA A 3 -46.81 11.69 19.41
CA ALA A 3 -46.22 10.43 18.97
C ALA A 3 -44.79 10.71 18.48
N ALA A 4 -43.80 10.24 19.25
CA ALA A 4 -42.41 10.24 18.82
C ALA A 4 -42.21 9.12 17.79
N LEU A 5 -41.97 9.50 16.54
CA LEU A 5 -41.52 8.61 15.48
C LEU A 5 -40.03 8.29 15.72
N LEU A 6 -39.77 7.10 16.29
CA LEU A 6 -38.44 6.52 16.35
C LEU A 6 -38.15 5.87 14.99
N CYS A 7 -37.33 6.53 14.17
CA CYS A 7 -36.67 5.87 13.04
C CYS A 7 -35.66 4.84 13.60
N PRO A 8 -35.79 3.54 13.30
CA PRO A 8 -34.71 2.60 13.60
C PRO A 8 -33.56 2.88 12.64
N ALA A 9 -32.44 3.35 13.18
CA ALA A 9 -31.18 3.35 12.43
C ALA A 9 -30.78 1.89 12.18
N LEU A 10 -30.79 1.46 10.91
CA LEU A 10 -30.21 0.19 10.51
C LEU A 10 -28.69 0.24 10.80
N PRO A 11 -28.10 -0.79 11.42
CA PRO A 11 -26.66 -0.83 11.59
C PRO A 11 -26.01 -0.88 10.22
N ALA A 12 -25.00 -0.02 10.01
CA ALA A 12 -24.13 -0.12 8.86
C ALA A 12 -23.44 -1.48 8.93
N GLN A 13 -23.83 -2.41 8.05
CA GLN A 13 -23.11 -3.68 7.87
C GLN A 13 -21.74 -3.36 7.28
N GLY A 14 -20.76 -3.09 8.14
CA GLY A 14 -19.36 -3.24 7.78
C GLY A 14 -19.18 -4.68 7.29
N GLN A 15 -18.54 -4.87 6.13
CA GLN A 15 -18.37 -6.19 5.51
C GLN A 15 -17.91 -7.21 6.56
N GLU A 16 -18.75 -8.21 6.84
CA GLU A 16 -18.43 -9.22 7.85
C GLU A 16 -17.45 -10.26 7.27
N LEU A 17 -16.54 -10.76 8.10
CA LEU A 17 -15.60 -11.81 7.69
C LEU A 17 -16.35 -13.15 7.46
N PRO A 18 -15.99 -13.94 6.42
CA PRO A 18 -16.58 -15.26 6.20
C PRO A 18 -16.44 -16.19 7.41
N ASP A 19 -17.36 -17.13 7.57
CA ASP A 19 -17.26 -18.09 8.66
C ASP A 19 -16.13 -19.11 8.42
N GLY A 20 -15.39 -19.45 9.47
CA GLY A 20 -14.35 -20.48 9.42
C GLY A 20 -13.34 -20.41 10.55
N GLU A 21 -12.59 -21.50 10.70
CA GLU A 21 -11.45 -21.59 11.60
C GLU A 21 -10.43 -20.51 11.24
N GLY A 22 -10.17 -19.58 12.17
CA GLY A 22 -9.30 -18.42 11.96
C GLY A 22 -10.02 -17.07 11.80
N LYS A 23 -11.36 -17.05 11.65
CA LYS A 23 -12.16 -15.80 11.59
C LYS A 23 -11.86 -14.88 12.77
N GLU A 24 -11.95 -15.41 13.99
CA GLU A 24 -11.76 -14.63 15.22
C GLU A 24 -10.32 -14.11 15.37
N LEU A 25 -9.33 -14.89 14.94
CA LEU A 25 -7.92 -14.46 14.93
C LEU A 25 -7.72 -13.29 13.96
N VAL A 26 -8.28 -13.37 12.75
CA VAL A 26 -8.24 -12.27 11.78
C VAL A 26 -8.98 -11.03 12.30
N ALA A 27 -10.16 -11.21 12.91
CA ALA A 27 -10.93 -10.11 13.50
C ALA A 27 -10.16 -9.39 14.61
N ALA A 28 -9.45 -10.13 15.46
CA ALA A 28 -8.68 -9.60 16.59
C ALA A 28 -7.45 -8.79 16.15
N HIS A 29 -6.77 -9.19 15.08
CA HIS A 29 -5.47 -8.60 14.72
C HIS A 29 -5.53 -7.63 13.52
N CYS A 30 -6.36 -7.88 12.51
CA CYS A 30 -6.15 -7.29 11.19
C CYS A 30 -6.66 -5.84 11.02
N ASN A 31 -7.48 -5.33 11.94
CA ASN A 31 -7.92 -3.93 11.96
C ASN A 31 -7.10 -3.04 12.91
N SER A 32 -6.08 -3.57 13.59
CA SER A 32 -5.30 -2.85 14.60
C SER A 32 -4.49 -1.67 14.05
N CYS A 33 -4.06 -1.72 12.79
CA CYS A 33 -3.25 -0.68 12.15
C CYS A 33 -3.92 -0.03 10.92
N HIS A 34 -4.70 -0.81 10.16
CA HIS A 34 -5.41 -0.31 8.98
C HIS A 34 -6.72 -1.06 8.77
N PRO A 35 -7.73 -0.49 8.10
CA PRO A 35 -8.97 -1.21 7.78
C PRO A 35 -8.69 -2.42 6.88
N PHE A 36 -9.07 -3.62 7.30
CA PHE A 36 -8.78 -4.88 6.59
C PHE A 36 -9.28 -4.86 5.14
N TYR A 37 -10.54 -4.50 4.94
CA TYR A 37 -11.15 -4.48 3.60
C TYR A 37 -10.55 -3.42 2.66
N ALA A 38 -9.90 -2.38 3.20
CA ALA A 38 -9.17 -1.40 2.41
C ALA A 38 -7.82 -1.93 1.87
N ARG A 39 -7.36 -3.09 2.34
CA ARG A 39 -6.07 -3.70 1.96
C ARG A 39 -6.20 -5.03 1.25
N VAL A 40 -7.23 -5.81 1.54
CA VAL A 40 -7.37 -7.15 0.93
C VAL A 40 -7.62 -7.09 -0.59
N GLY A 41 -8.30 -6.05 -1.10
CA GLY A 41 -8.44 -5.77 -2.53
C GLY A 41 -8.89 -6.98 -3.37
N ALA A 42 -8.06 -7.38 -4.33
CA ALA A 42 -8.27 -8.55 -5.18
C ALA A 42 -7.92 -9.88 -4.49
N GLY A 43 -7.47 -9.89 -3.24
CA GLY A 43 -6.93 -11.07 -2.57
C GLY A 43 -5.51 -11.41 -3.03
N TYR A 44 -4.98 -12.52 -2.51
CA TYR A 44 -3.61 -12.98 -2.79
C TYR A 44 -3.57 -14.48 -3.06
N THR A 45 -2.51 -14.93 -3.74
CA THR A 45 -2.17 -16.35 -3.81
C THR A 45 -1.80 -16.87 -2.42
N ALA A 46 -1.77 -18.19 -2.23
CA ALA A 46 -1.32 -18.79 -0.95
C ALA A 46 0.07 -18.29 -0.53
N LYS A 47 1.02 -18.23 -1.48
CA LYS A 47 2.37 -17.66 -1.24
C LYS A 47 2.30 -16.15 -0.96
N GLY A 48 1.41 -15.44 -1.64
CA GLY A 48 1.16 -14.02 -1.42
C GLY A 48 0.70 -13.73 0.02
N TRP A 49 -0.25 -14.52 0.54
CA TRP A 49 -0.71 -14.40 1.92
C TRP A 49 0.40 -14.62 2.94
N GLY A 50 1.25 -15.63 2.77
CA GLY A 50 2.43 -15.82 3.62
C GLY A 50 3.38 -14.61 3.58
N THR A 51 3.49 -13.93 2.44
CA THR A 51 4.30 -12.70 2.32
C THR A 51 3.66 -11.53 3.05
N VAL A 52 2.35 -11.32 2.90
CA VAL A 52 1.60 -10.26 3.58
C VAL A 52 1.71 -10.41 5.10
N MET A 53 1.49 -11.61 5.63
CA MET A 53 1.56 -11.84 7.06
C MET A 53 2.96 -11.56 7.63
N ARG A 54 4.02 -11.98 6.93
CA ARG A 54 5.41 -11.65 7.29
C ARG A 54 5.70 -10.15 7.24
N MET A 55 5.15 -9.43 6.27
CA MET A 55 5.29 -7.97 6.21
C MET A 55 4.63 -7.32 7.43
N MET A 56 3.42 -7.73 7.79
CA MET A 56 2.72 -7.21 8.97
C MET A 56 3.51 -7.46 10.27
N THR A 57 4.07 -8.66 10.45
CA THR A 57 4.90 -8.97 11.62
C THR A 57 6.18 -8.12 11.66
N ASN A 58 6.82 -7.91 10.52
CA ASN A 58 8.00 -7.05 10.41
C ASN A 58 7.69 -5.58 10.72
N HIS A 59 6.44 -5.16 10.52
CA HIS A 59 5.94 -3.82 10.85
C HIS A 59 5.28 -3.73 12.23
N GLY A 60 5.49 -4.73 13.11
CA GLY A 60 5.16 -4.65 14.53
C GLY A 60 3.88 -5.37 14.97
N VAL A 61 3.16 -6.06 14.08
CA VAL A 61 2.03 -6.91 14.48
C VAL A 61 2.56 -8.19 15.14
N SER A 62 2.35 -8.34 16.44
CA SER A 62 2.76 -9.54 17.17
C SER A 62 1.73 -10.64 17.03
N ILE A 63 2.10 -11.74 16.36
CA ILE A 63 1.24 -12.92 16.15
C ILE A 63 2.05 -14.17 16.52
N PRO A 64 1.57 -15.01 17.45
CA PRO A 64 2.16 -16.31 17.74
C PRO A 64 2.27 -17.21 16.49
N PRO A 65 3.35 -18.00 16.31
CA PRO A 65 3.54 -18.80 15.09
C PRO A 65 2.43 -19.81 14.78
N ASP A 66 1.80 -20.37 15.81
CA ASP A 66 0.64 -21.26 15.73
C ASP A 66 -0.61 -20.55 15.22
N GLN A 67 -0.84 -19.30 15.64
CA GLN A 67 -1.93 -18.47 15.15
C GLN A 67 -1.67 -17.98 13.71
N LEU A 68 -0.41 -17.66 13.39
CA LEU A 68 0.00 -17.21 12.06
C LEU A 68 -0.36 -18.23 10.96
N ALA A 69 -0.12 -19.52 11.21
CA ALA A 69 -0.46 -20.59 10.27
C ALA A 69 -1.98 -20.68 10.06
N THR A 70 -2.74 -20.67 11.16
CA THR A 70 -4.21 -20.73 11.13
C THR A 70 -4.83 -19.54 10.39
N MET A 71 -4.36 -18.32 10.69
CA MET A 71 -4.79 -17.10 9.99
C MET A 71 -4.43 -17.15 8.50
N THR A 72 -3.22 -17.60 8.15
CA THR A 72 -2.79 -17.69 6.75
C THR A 72 -3.64 -18.68 5.95
N ALA A 73 -3.98 -19.82 6.55
CA ALA A 73 -4.85 -20.82 5.95
C ALA A 73 -6.27 -20.25 5.73
N TYR A 74 -6.84 -19.60 6.74
CA TYR A 74 -8.13 -18.94 6.66
C TYR A 74 -8.16 -17.86 5.55
N LEU A 75 -7.15 -17.00 5.50
CA LEU A 75 -7.05 -15.92 4.51
C LEU A 75 -6.90 -16.48 3.08
N THR A 76 -6.09 -17.53 2.91
CA THR A 76 -5.91 -18.20 1.61
C THR A 76 -7.22 -18.80 1.10
N LYS A 77 -8.00 -19.42 1.99
CA LYS A 77 -9.29 -20.03 1.63
C LYS A 77 -10.36 -19.00 1.28
N ASN A 78 -10.46 -17.94 2.09
CA ASN A 78 -11.59 -17.01 2.01
C ASN A 78 -11.33 -15.78 1.14
N PHE A 79 -10.07 -15.45 0.89
CA PHE A 79 -9.65 -14.28 0.11
C PHE A 79 -8.60 -14.64 -0.95
N PRO A 80 -8.90 -15.59 -1.87
CA PRO A 80 -7.97 -15.95 -2.93
C PRO A 80 -7.80 -14.80 -3.93
N GLU A 81 -6.66 -14.78 -4.63
CA GLU A 81 -6.42 -13.84 -5.72
C GLU A 81 -7.51 -13.98 -6.80
N LYS A 82 -8.27 -12.90 -6.96
CA LYS A 82 -9.16 -12.67 -8.09
C LYS A 82 -8.29 -12.29 -9.28
N GLY A 83 -8.64 -12.79 -10.46
CA GLY A 83 -7.90 -12.57 -11.70
C GLY A 83 -7.52 -11.10 -11.85
N LYS A 84 -6.21 -10.82 -11.80
CA LYS A 84 -5.69 -9.49 -12.11
C LYS A 84 -6.06 -9.16 -13.55
N PRO A 85 -6.43 -7.91 -13.87
CA PRO A 85 -6.59 -7.50 -15.25
C PRO A 85 -5.36 -7.93 -16.04
N ALA A 86 -5.57 -8.72 -17.10
CA ALA A 86 -4.47 -9.11 -17.97
C ALA A 86 -3.87 -7.82 -18.55
N GLY A 87 -2.55 -7.68 -18.44
CA GLY A 87 -1.86 -6.55 -19.05
C GLY A 87 -2.15 -6.50 -20.55
N VAL A 88 -2.36 -5.31 -21.09
CA VAL A 88 -2.48 -5.14 -22.54
C VAL A 88 -1.12 -5.45 -23.16
N VAL A 89 -1.03 -6.58 -23.86
CA VAL A 89 0.18 -6.96 -24.58
C VAL A 89 0.28 -6.10 -25.83
N ILE A 90 1.31 -5.26 -25.90
CA ILE A 90 1.64 -4.53 -27.13
C ILE A 90 2.20 -5.56 -28.14
N PRO A 91 1.62 -5.69 -29.35
CA PRO A 91 2.12 -6.63 -30.35
C PRO A 91 3.55 -6.28 -30.79
N GLY A 92 4.38 -7.31 -30.93
CA GLY A 92 5.76 -7.17 -31.41
C GLY A 92 6.77 -6.80 -30.31
N PRO A 93 8.06 -6.70 -30.66
CA PRO A 93 9.11 -6.37 -29.71
C PRO A 93 9.01 -4.89 -29.30
N ALA A 94 8.80 -4.62 -28.01
CA ALA A 94 8.98 -3.29 -27.46
C ALA A 94 10.47 -2.96 -27.37
N LYS A 95 10.90 -1.87 -28.02
CA LYS A 95 12.25 -1.31 -27.82
C LYS A 95 12.16 -0.26 -26.71
N VAL A 96 12.62 -0.62 -25.51
CA VAL A 96 12.65 0.27 -24.35
C VAL A 96 14.10 0.64 -24.04
N SER A 97 14.36 1.92 -23.77
CA SER A 97 15.61 2.39 -23.19
C SER A 97 15.35 2.85 -21.76
N ILE A 98 16.11 2.33 -20.79
CA ILE A 98 15.98 2.69 -19.39
C ILE A 98 17.26 3.40 -18.97
N LYS A 99 17.12 4.61 -18.45
CA LYS A 99 18.19 5.35 -17.78
C LYS A 99 17.84 5.46 -16.31
N ALA A 100 18.74 5.02 -15.45
CA ALA A 100 18.59 5.12 -14.00
C ALA A 100 19.55 6.18 -13.46
N TRP A 101 19.12 6.90 -12.43
CA TRP A 101 19.94 7.84 -11.68
C TRP A 101 19.97 7.44 -10.22
N GLN A 102 21.16 7.46 -9.63
CA GLN A 102 21.31 7.30 -8.18
C GLN A 102 20.92 8.62 -7.51
N VAL A 103 19.95 8.57 -6.61
CA VAL A 103 19.59 9.74 -5.79
C VAL A 103 20.74 10.15 -4.87
N PRO A 104 20.92 11.45 -4.57
CA PRO A 104 22.09 11.94 -3.83
C PRO A 104 22.23 11.35 -2.43
N THR A 105 21.12 11.21 -1.71
CA THR A 105 21.16 10.75 -0.32
C THR A 105 20.86 9.25 -0.22
N PRO A 106 21.83 8.42 0.24
CA PRO A 106 21.63 6.98 0.42
C PRO A 106 20.47 6.69 1.38
N GLY A 107 19.75 5.61 1.11
CA GLY A 107 18.63 5.17 1.96
C GLY A 107 17.37 6.04 1.88
N SER A 108 17.30 7.05 1.00
CA SER A 108 16.17 7.99 0.94
C SER A 108 14.82 7.37 0.61
N ARG A 109 14.81 6.18 0.00
CA ARG A 109 13.60 5.47 -0.48
C ARG A 109 12.75 6.40 -1.37
N PRO A 110 13.23 6.77 -2.57
CA PRO A 110 12.49 7.66 -3.47
C PRO A 110 11.13 7.04 -3.83
N HIS A 111 10.06 7.83 -3.72
CA HIS A 111 8.68 7.43 -3.98
C HIS A 111 7.99 8.42 -4.94
N ASP A 112 6.91 7.95 -5.58
CA ASP A 112 6.02 8.65 -6.54
C ASP A 112 6.71 9.71 -7.41
N PRO A 113 7.47 9.31 -8.46
CA PRO A 113 8.09 10.27 -9.35
C PRO A 113 7.04 11.07 -10.14
N LEU A 114 7.22 12.38 -10.23
CA LEU A 114 6.40 13.29 -11.02
C LEU A 114 7.24 13.92 -12.13
N ALA A 115 6.80 13.77 -13.39
CA ALA A 115 7.37 14.52 -14.50
C ALA A 115 6.61 15.84 -14.64
N THR A 116 7.29 16.97 -14.48
CA THR A 116 6.67 18.30 -14.52
C THR A 116 6.73 18.90 -15.91
N ALA A 117 5.84 19.87 -16.19
CA ALA A 117 5.78 20.55 -17.49
C ALA A 117 7.09 21.23 -17.94
N ASP A 118 7.95 21.61 -17.00
CA ASP A 118 9.28 22.18 -17.27
C ASP A 118 10.33 21.13 -17.72
N GLY A 119 9.94 19.86 -17.79
CA GLY A 119 10.81 18.74 -18.17
C GLY A 119 11.67 18.18 -17.04
N SER A 120 11.46 18.64 -15.80
CA SER A 120 12.12 18.06 -14.62
C SER A 120 11.42 16.81 -14.14
N LEU A 121 12.15 15.98 -13.40
CA LEU A 121 11.59 14.86 -12.67
C LEU A 121 11.69 15.16 -11.17
N TRP A 122 10.58 15.07 -10.45
CA TRP A 122 10.52 15.22 -9.01
C TRP A 122 10.27 13.87 -8.34
N TYR A 123 10.73 13.71 -7.10
CA TYR A 123 10.45 12.55 -6.26
C TYR A 123 10.34 12.94 -4.78
N THR A 124 9.68 12.10 -4.00
CA THR A 124 9.67 12.20 -2.53
C THR A 124 10.73 11.29 -1.93
N GLY A 125 11.64 11.82 -1.12
CA GLY A 125 12.61 11.02 -0.36
C GLY A 125 12.00 10.60 0.98
N GLN A 126 11.16 9.56 0.97
CA GLN A 126 10.32 9.12 2.08
C GLN A 126 11.07 9.04 3.43
N MET A 127 12.22 8.38 3.47
CA MET A 127 12.95 8.18 4.74
C MET A 127 13.81 9.36 5.15
N ASN A 128 14.19 10.20 4.19
CA ASN A 128 15.12 11.30 4.44
C ASN A 128 14.40 12.65 4.53
N ASN A 129 13.06 12.66 4.40
CA ASN A 129 12.22 13.83 4.58
C ASN A 129 12.56 14.99 3.62
N VAL A 130 12.77 14.66 2.35
CA VAL A 130 13.11 15.61 1.28
C VAL A 130 12.18 15.50 0.08
N LEU A 131 12.09 16.57 -0.72
CA LEU A 131 11.72 16.50 -2.14
C LEU A 131 12.99 16.59 -2.97
N GLY A 132 13.13 15.77 -3.99
CA GLY A 132 14.26 15.88 -4.92
C GLY A 132 13.79 16.23 -6.32
N ARG A 133 14.52 17.13 -6.97
CA ARG A 133 14.35 17.51 -8.38
C ARG A 133 15.56 17.04 -9.17
N LEU A 134 15.32 16.35 -10.27
CA LEU A 134 16.29 15.88 -11.26
C LEU A 134 16.06 16.62 -12.58
N ASP A 135 17.12 17.20 -13.13
CA ASP A 135 17.17 17.57 -14.54
C ASP A 135 17.64 16.34 -15.36
N PRO A 136 16.77 15.71 -16.17
CA PRO A 136 17.13 14.49 -16.90
C PRO A 136 18.16 14.73 -18.01
N LYS A 137 18.32 15.98 -18.49
CA LYS A 137 19.29 16.33 -19.55
C LYS A 137 20.71 16.33 -19.01
N THR A 138 20.91 16.91 -17.83
CA THR A 138 22.23 17.04 -17.20
C THR A 138 22.51 15.94 -16.18
N GLY A 139 21.48 15.32 -15.62
CA GLY A 139 21.58 14.39 -14.48
C GLY A 139 21.76 15.08 -13.14
N HIS A 140 21.61 16.41 -13.08
CA HIS A 140 21.82 17.17 -11.85
C HIS A 140 20.62 17.06 -10.92
N PHE A 141 20.91 16.88 -9.63
CA PHE A 141 19.92 16.82 -8.56
C PHE A 141 19.94 18.08 -7.69
N LYS A 142 18.77 18.41 -7.15
CA LYS A 142 18.62 19.33 -6.03
C LYS A 142 17.60 18.76 -5.05
N GLU A 143 17.99 18.61 -3.79
CA GLU A 143 17.10 18.15 -2.71
C GLU A 143 16.64 19.32 -1.83
N TYR A 144 15.40 19.26 -1.38
CA TYR A 144 14.70 20.27 -0.61
C TYR A 144 14.16 19.62 0.67
N PRO A 145 14.71 19.93 1.86
CA PRO A 145 14.21 19.36 3.11
C PRO A 145 12.80 19.87 3.43
N LEU A 146 11.95 18.97 3.93
CA LEU A 146 10.62 19.32 4.38
C LEU A 146 10.66 19.95 5.77
N LYS A 147 9.78 20.93 6.00
CA LYS A 147 9.70 21.69 7.26
C LYS A 147 9.20 20.83 8.42
N THR A 148 8.29 19.89 8.14
CA THR A 148 7.78 18.96 9.15
C THR A 148 8.75 17.79 9.28
N ALA A 149 9.35 17.63 10.46
CA ALA A 149 10.26 16.53 10.72
C ALA A 149 9.55 15.17 10.61
N HIS A 150 10.22 14.19 10.02
CA HIS A 150 9.72 12.81 9.88
C HIS A 150 8.34 12.71 9.19
N SER A 151 8.03 13.61 8.25
CA SER A 151 6.72 13.64 7.60
C SER A 151 6.44 12.46 6.67
N GLY A 152 7.49 11.77 6.21
CA GLY A 152 7.36 10.57 5.37
C GLY A 152 6.61 10.84 4.06
N PRO A 153 7.07 11.76 3.20
CA PRO A 153 6.34 12.14 2.00
C PRO A 153 6.20 10.95 1.03
N HIS A 154 5.07 10.89 0.34
CA HIS A 154 4.79 9.86 -0.68
C HIS A 154 4.39 10.52 -2.00
N GLY A 155 3.24 11.19 -2.06
CA GLY A 155 2.73 11.76 -3.31
C GLY A 155 3.28 13.13 -3.70
N LEU A 156 3.25 13.41 -5.00
CA LEU A 156 3.50 14.71 -5.61
C LEU A 156 2.38 15.02 -6.60
N ASP A 157 2.05 16.30 -6.70
CA ASP A 157 1.20 16.84 -7.75
C ASP A 157 1.76 18.20 -8.17
N GLU A 158 1.49 18.60 -9.42
CA GLU A 158 1.75 19.95 -9.88
C GLU A 158 0.45 20.77 -9.79
N ASP A 159 0.57 22.07 -9.50
CA ASP A 159 -0.57 22.99 -9.38
C ASP A 159 -1.28 23.25 -10.73
#